data_AF-A0AAD0PXW4-F1
#
_entry.id   AF-A0AAD0PXW4-F1
#
_cell.length_a   1.000
_cell.length_b   1.000
_cell.length_c   1.000
_cell.angle_alpha   90.00
_cell.angle_beta   90.00
_cell.angle_gamma   90.00
#
_symmetry.space_group_name_H-M   'P 1'
#
loop_
_entity.id
_entity.type
_entity.pdbx_description
1 polymer ?
#
loop_
_entity_poly.entity_id
_entity_poly.type
_entity_poly.pdbx_seq_one_letter_code
_entity_poly.pdbx_strand_id
1 'polypeptide(L)'
;MSLVVILLGLLSLAAVYYVVIWAQDIIKNWNEPDNSNPILGFVIGIITNFFDVLGIGNFSTITLASQLTGFIKNNRLLPGMLNIASVVPVLIEAFLFISNVEVGAVTLLSLIIAAVVGALVGGRIVTKLPEYKIQIVMGFALLITAFLMFAKKIGWLALLGENNTAVNLTGIALIIGIVGNIIFGALTMAGVGLYAPCLAMVSLLGLNPKVAFPIMMGSCAALMAMGSPKFIKEGMYPRKGTLGLAIGGIVGVFIGYQFVKSLSVDSLIWIIIVVVIYTGIMMLRKGFKNHQKIV
;
A
#
# COMPACT_ATOMS: atom_id res chain seq x y z
N MET A 1 -26.68 -7.74 10.86
CA MET A 1 -25.20 -7.72 11.01
C MET A 1 -24.71 -6.35 10.56
N SER A 2 -23.87 -5.65 11.33
CA SER A 2 -23.41 -4.32 10.89
C SER A 2 -22.53 -4.44 9.64
N LEU A 3 -22.53 -3.41 8.80
CA LEU A 3 -21.71 -3.38 7.57
C LEU A 3 -20.21 -3.57 7.87
N VAL A 4 -19.75 -3.03 9.00
CA VAL A 4 -18.38 -3.23 9.49
C VAL A 4 -18.11 -4.69 9.81
N VAL A 5 -19.03 -5.41 10.46
CA VAL A 5 -18.85 -6.85 10.72
C VAL A 5 -18.79 -7.65 9.41
N ILE A 6 -19.60 -7.28 8.40
CA ILE A 6 -19.51 -7.90 7.06
C ILE A 6 -18.13 -7.64 6.46
N LEU A 7 -17.66 -6.38 6.46
CA LEU A 7 -16.35 -6.01 5.93
C LEU A 7 -15.23 -6.76 6.64
N LEU A 8 -15.18 -6.73 7.97
CA LEU A 8 -14.17 -7.42 8.76
C LEU A 8 -14.23 -8.94 8.53
N GLY A 9 -15.42 -9.52 8.36
CA GLY A 9 -15.59 -10.92 7.98
C GLY A 9 -14.96 -11.24 6.61
N LEU A 10 -15.21 -10.40 5.60
CA LEU A 10 -14.60 -10.54 4.28
C LEU A 10 -13.07 -10.38 4.32
N LEU A 11 -12.57 -9.41 5.10
CA LEU A 11 -11.13 -9.21 5.29
C LEU A 11 -10.48 -10.39 6.01
N SER A 12 -11.15 -11.00 7.00
CA SER A 12 -10.68 -12.23 7.64
C SER A 12 -10.57 -13.39 6.65
N LEU A 13 -11.55 -13.57 5.76
CA LEU A 13 -11.49 -14.59 4.73
C LEU A 13 -10.33 -14.34 3.75
N ALA A 14 -10.15 -13.09 3.32
CA ALA A 14 -9.03 -12.69 2.47
C ALA A 14 -7.68 -12.90 3.17
N ALA A 15 -7.60 -12.63 4.48
CA ALA A 15 -6.42 -12.86 5.31
C ALA A 15 -6.05 -14.35 5.35
N VAL A 16 -7.01 -15.23 5.64
CA VAL A 16 -6.79 -16.68 5.68
C VAL A 16 -6.35 -17.19 4.31
N TYR A 17 -7.06 -16.79 3.24
CA TYR A 17 -6.70 -17.14 1.86
C TYR A 17 -5.25 -16.74 1.54
N TYR A 18 -4.88 -15.50 1.83
CA TYR A 18 -3.54 -14.98 1.58
C TYR A 18 -2.47 -15.72 2.38
N VAL A 19 -2.66 -15.88 3.70
CA VAL A 19 -1.70 -16.52 4.59
C VAL A 19 -1.46 -17.97 4.17
N VAL A 20 -2.51 -18.71 3.79
CA VAL A 20 -2.38 -20.09 3.30
C VAL A 20 -1.52 -20.15 2.04
N ILE A 21 -1.82 -19.32 1.03
CA ILE A 21 -1.05 -19.29 -0.23
C ILE A 21 0.41 -18.92 0.03
N TRP A 22 0.65 -17.90 0.84
CA TRP A 22 1.99 -17.42 1.10
C TRP A 22 2.81 -18.40 1.93
N ALA A 23 2.21 -19.02 2.95
CA ALA A 23 2.85 -20.06 3.74
C ALA A 23 3.20 -21.29 2.89
N GLN A 24 2.30 -21.72 2.01
CA GLN A 24 2.56 -22.82 1.08
C GLN A 24 3.75 -22.52 0.16
N ASP A 25 3.85 -21.30 -0.38
CA ASP A 25 4.98 -20.91 -1.22
C ASP A 25 6.30 -20.85 -0.44
N ILE A 26 6.29 -20.30 0.77
CA ILE A 26 7.48 -20.26 1.64
C ILE A 26 7.95 -21.68 1.98
N ILE A 27 7.04 -22.56 2.40
CA ILE A 27 7.39 -23.95 2.78
C ILE A 27 7.96 -24.69 1.57
N LYS A 28 7.31 -24.56 0.40
CA LYS A 28 7.73 -25.26 -0.82
C LYS A 28 9.10 -24.79 -1.31
N ASN A 29 9.39 -23.49 -1.20
CA ASN A 29 10.57 -22.87 -1.82
C ASN A 29 11.59 -22.36 -0.79
N TRP A 30 11.55 -22.83 0.46
CA TRP A 30 12.40 -22.34 1.55
C TRP A 30 13.90 -22.47 1.27
N ASN A 31 14.28 -23.55 0.58
CA ASN A 31 15.65 -23.89 0.25
C ASN A 31 16.15 -23.20 -1.03
N GLU A 32 15.30 -22.46 -1.74
CA GLU A 32 15.76 -21.69 -2.90
C GLU A 32 16.75 -20.60 -2.46
N PRO A 33 17.81 -20.34 -3.25
CA PRO A 33 18.76 -19.28 -2.95
C PRO A 33 18.06 -17.93 -2.86
N ASP A 34 18.14 -17.30 -1.70
CA ASP A 34 17.60 -15.97 -1.44
C ASP A 34 18.67 -15.12 -0.75
N ASN A 35 19.08 -14.06 -1.42
CA ASN A 35 20.14 -13.15 -0.97
C ASN A 35 19.63 -12.05 -0.02
N SER A 36 18.33 -12.04 0.31
CA SER A 36 17.77 -11.08 1.24
C SER A 36 18.04 -11.46 2.70
N ASN A 37 18.34 -10.46 3.53
CA ASN A 37 18.66 -10.66 4.94
C ASN A 37 17.37 -10.56 5.78
N PRO A 38 16.84 -11.65 6.36
CA PRO A 38 15.59 -11.63 7.12
C PRO A 38 15.65 -10.74 8.37
N ILE A 39 16.82 -10.61 9.01
CA ILE A 39 17.01 -9.75 10.19
C ILE A 39 16.91 -8.28 9.79
N LEU A 40 17.58 -7.89 8.70
CA LEU A 40 17.44 -6.55 8.15
C LEU A 40 15.99 -6.28 7.70
N GLY A 41 15.36 -7.25 7.06
CA GLY A 41 13.94 -7.20 6.71
C GLY A 41 13.06 -6.91 7.93
N PHE A 42 13.27 -7.62 9.03
CA PHE A 42 12.56 -7.42 10.30
C PHE A 42 12.72 -6.00 10.85
N VAL A 43 13.95 -5.47 10.89
CA VAL A 43 14.20 -4.10 11.36
C VAL A 43 13.51 -3.07 10.46
N ILE A 44 13.63 -3.22 9.13
CA ILE A 44 12.93 -2.37 8.16
C ILE A 44 11.41 -2.46 8.39
N GLY A 45 10.87 -3.66 8.59
CA GLY A 45 9.46 -3.92 8.84
C GLY A 45 8.93 -3.15 10.05
N ILE A 46 9.64 -3.21 11.18
CA ILE A 46 9.27 -2.48 12.40
C ILE A 46 9.17 -0.98 12.12
N ILE A 47 10.24 -0.39 11.57
CA ILE A 47 10.34 1.05 11.39
C ILE A 47 9.28 1.54 10.39
N THR A 48 9.14 0.85 9.27
CA THR A 48 8.28 1.29 8.16
C THR A 48 6.80 1.15 8.47
N ASN A 49 6.37 0.06 9.13
CA ASN A 49 4.96 -0.10 9.51
C ASN A 49 4.60 0.68 10.78
N PHE A 50 5.57 0.99 11.65
CA PHE A 50 5.37 2.01 12.69
C PHE A 50 4.99 3.36 12.07
N PHE A 51 5.73 3.81 11.04
CA PHE A 51 5.41 5.04 10.32
C PHE A 51 4.12 4.93 9.49
N ASP A 52 3.76 3.74 9.03
CA ASP A 52 2.49 3.52 8.31
C ASP A 52 1.29 3.82 9.20
N VAL A 53 1.32 3.34 10.46
CA VAL A 53 0.31 3.67 11.46
C VAL A 53 0.20 5.17 11.73
N LEU A 54 1.30 5.92 11.61
CA LEU A 54 1.31 7.38 11.73
C LEU A 54 0.83 8.10 10.45
N GLY A 55 0.43 7.35 9.41
CA GLY A 55 -0.18 7.85 8.19
C GLY A 55 0.80 8.33 7.12
N ILE A 56 2.06 7.86 7.18
CA ILE A 56 3.14 8.17 6.21
C ILE A 56 3.10 7.24 4.99
N GLY A 57 2.74 5.96 5.17
CA GLY A 57 2.81 4.94 4.12
C GLY A 57 4.03 4.02 4.26
N ASN A 58 3.82 2.70 4.36
CA ASN A 58 4.91 1.72 4.37
C ASN A 58 5.56 1.53 2.98
N PHE A 59 4.84 1.69 1.86
CA PHE A 59 5.41 1.40 0.53
C PHE A 59 6.59 2.30 0.15
N SER A 60 6.46 3.60 0.41
CA SER A 60 7.49 4.59 0.13
C SER A 60 8.69 4.44 1.07
N THR A 61 8.42 4.16 2.36
CA THR A 61 9.45 4.01 3.39
C THR A 61 10.20 2.68 3.28
N ILE A 62 9.54 1.57 2.93
CA ILE A 62 10.19 0.29 2.60
C ILE A 62 11.06 0.45 1.35
N THR A 63 10.54 1.10 0.31
CA THR A 63 11.31 1.34 -0.93
C THR A 63 12.58 2.13 -0.63
N LEU A 64 12.46 3.21 0.13
CA LEU A 64 13.60 3.99 0.61
C LEU A 64 14.60 3.13 1.38
N ALA A 65 14.14 2.46 2.44
CA ALA A 65 15.01 1.65 3.29
C ALA A 65 15.74 0.57 2.48
N SER A 66 15.06 0.00 1.49
CA SER A 66 15.63 -1.00 0.58
C SER A 66 16.73 -0.42 -0.31
N GLN A 67 16.57 0.81 -0.81
CA GLN A 67 17.61 1.48 -1.61
C GLN A 67 18.81 1.89 -0.77
N LEU A 68 18.60 2.38 0.46
CA LEU A 68 19.68 2.83 1.34
C LEU A 68 20.53 1.68 1.88
N THR A 69 19.90 0.55 2.18
CA THR A 69 20.57 -0.61 2.79
C THR A 69 21.05 -1.65 1.76
N GLY A 70 20.65 -1.51 0.50
CA GLY A 70 20.90 -2.52 -0.52
C GLY A 70 20.11 -3.82 -0.30
N PHE A 71 19.04 -3.78 0.49
CA PHE A 71 18.19 -4.94 0.81
C PHE A 71 17.65 -5.64 -0.44
N ILE A 72 17.34 -4.86 -1.50
CA ILE A 72 16.89 -5.36 -2.79
C ILE A 72 17.88 -5.00 -3.88
N LYS A 73 18.53 -6.03 -4.43
CA LYS A 73 19.48 -5.89 -5.54
C LYS A 73 18.79 -5.81 -6.91
N ASN A 74 17.67 -6.52 -7.07
CA ASN A 74 16.89 -6.54 -8.29
C ASN A 74 15.57 -5.80 -8.09
N ASN A 75 15.43 -4.60 -8.67
CA ASN A 75 14.24 -3.77 -8.48
C ASN A 75 12.99 -4.41 -9.08
N ARG A 76 13.12 -5.44 -9.91
CA ARG A 76 11.99 -6.21 -10.45
C ARG A 76 11.20 -6.94 -9.35
N LEU A 77 11.84 -7.27 -8.23
CA LEU A 77 11.22 -7.94 -7.08
C LEU A 77 10.53 -6.97 -6.12
N LEU A 78 10.80 -5.67 -6.25
CA LEU A 78 10.37 -4.67 -5.28
C LEU A 78 8.84 -4.56 -5.19
N PRO A 79 8.05 -4.49 -6.29
CA PRO A 79 6.60 -4.39 -6.20
C PRO A 79 5.95 -5.60 -5.50
N GLY A 80 6.46 -6.80 -5.77
CA GLY A 80 5.98 -8.02 -5.12
C GLY A 80 6.29 -8.04 -3.63
N MET A 81 7.53 -7.68 -3.26
CA MET A 81 7.92 -7.56 -1.85
C MET A 81 7.04 -6.58 -1.08
N LEU A 82 6.81 -5.37 -1.63
CA LEU A 82 5.97 -4.35 -1.00
C LEU A 82 4.57 -4.88 -0.72
N ASN A 83 3.92 -5.46 -1.74
CA ASN A 83 2.56 -5.93 -1.61
C ASN A 83 2.44 -7.15 -0.68
N ILE A 84 3.36 -8.10 -0.75
CA ILE A 84 3.34 -9.34 0.04
C ILE A 84 3.68 -9.04 1.52
N ALA A 85 4.76 -8.30 1.79
CA ALA A 85 5.17 -8.05 3.16
C ALA A 85 4.15 -7.21 3.95
N SER A 86 3.43 -6.32 3.27
CA SER A 86 2.47 -5.42 3.90
C SER A 86 1.09 -6.03 4.14
N VAL A 87 0.72 -7.17 3.53
CA VAL A 87 -0.65 -7.70 3.66
C VAL A 87 -1.07 -7.91 5.11
N VAL A 88 -0.26 -8.64 5.89
CA VAL A 88 -0.61 -8.98 7.28
C VAL A 88 -0.58 -7.75 8.19
N PRO A 89 0.47 -6.89 8.16
CA PRO A 89 0.45 -5.61 8.88
C PRO A 89 -0.78 -4.75 8.57
N VAL A 90 -1.08 -4.52 7.29
CA VAL A 90 -2.20 -3.67 6.85
C VAL A 90 -3.55 -4.28 7.23
N LEU A 91 -3.69 -5.61 7.21
CA LEU A 91 -4.88 -6.27 7.73
C LEU A 91 -5.04 -5.99 9.24
N ILE A 92 -3.99 -6.13 10.04
CA ILE A 92 -4.03 -5.81 11.47
C ILE A 92 -4.42 -4.35 11.68
N GLU A 93 -3.82 -3.42 10.93
CA GLU A 93 -4.22 -2.01 10.97
C GLU A 93 -5.70 -1.82 10.62
N ALA A 94 -6.21 -2.51 9.60
CA ALA A 94 -7.63 -2.47 9.26
C ALA A 94 -8.50 -2.96 10.43
N PHE A 95 -8.13 -4.04 11.12
CA PHE A 95 -8.86 -4.50 12.31
C PHE A 95 -8.77 -3.52 13.50
N LEU A 96 -7.63 -2.85 13.68
CA LEU A 96 -7.42 -1.91 14.78
C LEU A 96 -8.13 -0.56 14.56
N PHE A 97 -8.19 -0.09 13.31
CA PHE A 97 -8.65 1.26 13.01
C PHE A 97 -10.02 1.34 12.32
N ILE A 98 -10.53 0.27 11.71
CA ILE A 98 -11.90 0.30 11.16
C ILE A 98 -12.90 0.40 12.31
N SER A 99 -13.44 1.59 12.49
CA SER A 99 -14.52 1.90 13.44
C SER A 99 -15.90 1.82 12.79
N ASN A 100 -16.96 1.77 13.61
CA ASN A 100 -18.36 1.89 13.20
C ASN A 100 -18.72 3.30 12.73
N VAL A 101 -18.07 3.81 11.68
CA VAL A 101 -18.51 5.02 10.98
C VAL A 101 -19.60 4.62 9.98
N GLU A 102 -20.70 5.36 9.98
CA GLU A 102 -21.80 5.16 9.03
C GLU A 102 -21.34 5.51 7.61
N VAL A 103 -21.04 4.47 6.82
CA VAL A 103 -20.75 4.56 5.39
C VAL A 103 -21.81 3.80 4.60
N GLY A 104 -22.25 4.36 3.48
CA GLY A 104 -23.18 3.68 2.59
C GLY A 104 -22.61 2.35 2.08
N ALA A 105 -23.33 1.25 2.31
CA ALA A 105 -22.89 -0.10 1.96
C ALA A 105 -22.49 -0.26 0.50
N VAL A 106 -23.29 0.32 -0.41
CA VAL A 106 -23.01 0.29 -1.86
C VAL A 106 -21.69 0.99 -2.17
N THR A 107 -21.48 2.18 -1.61
CA THR A 107 -20.24 2.95 -1.80
C THR A 107 -19.04 2.18 -1.25
N LEU A 108 -19.12 1.68 -0.02
CA LEU A 108 -18.04 0.92 0.62
C LEU A 108 -17.65 -0.31 -0.21
N LEU A 109 -18.62 -1.20 -0.46
CA LEU A 109 -18.34 -2.49 -1.09
C LEU A 109 -17.92 -2.32 -2.55
N SER A 110 -18.55 -1.42 -3.31
CA SER A 110 -18.20 -1.20 -4.71
C SER A 110 -16.78 -0.66 -4.89
N LEU A 111 -16.34 0.28 -4.04
CA LEU A 111 -14.99 0.84 -4.11
C LEU A 111 -13.92 -0.19 -3.72
N ILE A 112 -14.18 -1.02 -2.70
CA ILE A 112 -13.29 -2.11 -2.31
C ILE A 112 -13.18 -3.16 -3.42
N ILE A 113 -14.31 -3.59 -3.98
CA ILE A 113 -14.33 -4.54 -5.09
C ILE A 113 -13.61 -3.96 -6.31
N ALA A 114 -13.83 -2.68 -6.61
CA ALA A 114 -13.14 -1.97 -7.68
C ALA A 114 -11.62 -1.97 -7.48
N ALA A 115 -11.15 -1.68 -6.27
CA ALA A 115 -9.73 -1.73 -5.93
C ALA A 115 -9.14 -3.15 -6.07
N VAL A 116 -9.88 -4.18 -5.65
CA VAL A 116 -9.49 -5.58 -5.83
C VAL A 116 -9.38 -5.92 -7.33
N VAL A 117 -10.36 -5.55 -8.15
CA VAL A 117 -10.31 -5.76 -9.61
C VAL A 117 -9.09 -5.06 -10.21
N GLY A 118 -8.85 -3.82 -9.81
CA GLY A 118 -7.65 -3.06 -10.18
C GLY A 118 -6.36 -3.80 -9.84
N ALA A 119 -6.24 -4.31 -8.62
CA ALA A 119 -5.07 -5.07 -8.17
C ALA A 119 -4.88 -6.39 -8.93
N LEU A 120 -5.96 -7.12 -9.24
CA LEU A 120 -5.87 -8.35 -10.02
C LEU A 120 -5.35 -8.10 -11.44
N VAL A 121 -5.72 -6.99 -12.07
CA VAL A 121 -5.22 -6.58 -13.37
C VAL A 121 -3.79 -6.03 -13.26
N GLY A 122 -3.56 -5.10 -12.32
CA GLY A 122 -2.26 -4.47 -12.09
C GLY A 122 -1.16 -5.48 -11.79
N GLY A 123 -1.43 -6.47 -10.93
CA GLY A 123 -0.46 -7.51 -10.58
C GLY A 123 -0.04 -8.33 -11.81
N ARG A 124 -0.98 -8.62 -12.73
CA ARG A 124 -0.66 -9.34 -13.98
C ARG A 124 0.19 -8.51 -14.94
N ILE A 125 0.03 -7.18 -14.94
CA ILE A 125 0.82 -6.27 -15.76
C ILE A 125 2.22 -6.13 -15.15
N VAL A 126 2.30 -5.79 -13.87
CA VAL A 126 3.55 -5.47 -13.18
C VAL A 126 4.52 -6.64 -13.17
N THR A 127 4.07 -7.89 -12.97
CA THR A 127 4.98 -9.07 -12.97
C THR A 127 5.65 -9.31 -14.32
N LYS A 128 5.06 -8.81 -15.41
CA LYS A 128 5.58 -8.95 -16.78
C LYS A 128 6.50 -7.80 -17.19
N LEU A 129 6.59 -6.73 -16.40
CA LEU A 129 7.42 -5.59 -16.74
C LEU A 129 8.92 -5.91 -16.58
N PRO A 130 9.77 -5.48 -17.53
CA PRO A 130 11.21 -5.52 -17.34
C PRO A 130 11.61 -4.52 -16.24
N GLU A 131 12.78 -4.75 -15.65
CA GLU A 131 13.25 -3.99 -14.48
C GLU A 131 13.29 -2.47 -14.73
N TYR A 132 13.75 -2.01 -15.90
CA TYR A 132 13.81 -0.58 -16.21
C TYR A 132 12.42 0.08 -16.22
N LYS A 133 11.37 -0.63 -16.70
CA LYS A 133 10.00 -0.11 -16.67
C LYS A 133 9.48 -0.04 -15.25
N ILE A 134 9.79 -1.04 -14.41
CA ILE A 134 9.45 -1.00 -12.97
C ILE A 134 10.13 0.21 -12.32
N GLN A 135 11.41 0.46 -12.60
CA GLN A 135 12.13 1.62 -12.08
C GLN A 135 11.48 2.95 -12.50
N ILE A 136 11.07 3.08 -13.77
CA ILE A 136 10.40 4.29 -14.25
C ILE A 136 9.02 4.48 -13.61
N VAL A 137 8.19 3.43 -13.63
CA VAL A 137 6.82 3.46 -13.06
C VAL A 137 6.88 3.75 -11.57
N MET A 138 7.75 3.06 -10.83
CA MET A 138 7.96 3.29 -9.39
C MET A 138 8.53 4.67 -9.10
N GLY A 139 9.42 5.18 -9.97
CA GLY A 139 9.95 6.53 -9.84
C GLY A 139 8.85 7.59 -9.89
N PHE A 140 7.99 7.55 -10.91
CA PHE A 140 6.83 8.44 -10.99
C PHE A 140 5.83 8.22 -9.85
N ALA A 141 5.58 6.96 -9.49
CA ALA A 141 4.73 6.58 -8.36
C ALA A 141 5.18 7.22 -7.04
N LEU A 142 6.49 7.20 -6.75
CA LEU A 142 7.06 7.82 -5.54
C LEU A 142 6.95 9.34 -5.58
N LEU A 143 7.16 9.97 -6.74
CA LEU A 143 6.98 11.43 -6.88
C LEU A 143 5.52 11.86 -6.66
N ILE A 144 4.56 11.12 -7.21
CA ILE A 144 3.13 11.33 -6.96
C ILE A 144 2.82 11.12 -5.48
N THR A 145 3.37 10.06 -4.87
CA THR A 145 3.19 9.77 -3.44
C THR A 145 3.72 10.92 -2.58
N ALA A 146 4.92 11.43 -2.87
CA ALA A 146 5.50 12.56 -2.16
C ALA A 146 4.66 13.84 -2.30
N PHE A 147 4.13 14.12 -3.50
CA PHE A 147 3.21 15.23 -3.71
C PHE A 147 1.93 15.08 -2.88
N LEU A 148 1.33 13.89 -2.84
CA LEU A 148 0.13 13.63 -2.05
C LEU A 148 0.41 13.70 -0.54
N MET A 149 1.57 13.25 -0.08
CA MET A 149 2.02 13.41 1.31
C MET A 149 2.19 14.89 1.68
N PHE A 150 2.80 15.68 0.79
CA PHE A 150 2.93 17.13 0.96
C PHE A 150 1.56 17.81 1.02
N ALA A 151 0.67 17.52 0.07
CA ALA A 151 -0.69 18.05 0.03
C ALA A 151 -1.49 17.69 1.29
N LYS A 152 -1.34 16.46 1.80
CA LYS A 152 -1.92 16.07 3.10
C LYS A 152 -1.34 16.90 4.25
N LYS A 153 -0.01 17.08 4.28
CA LYS A 153 0.70 17.75 5.37
C LYS A 153 0.35 19.22 5.52
N ILE A 154 0.20 19.95 4.41
CA ILE A 154 -0.19 21.36 4.41
C ILE A 154 -1.71 21.58 4.46
N GLY A 155 -2.49 20.51 4.65
CA GLY A 155 -3.94 20.58 4.82
C GLY A 155 -4.75 20.65 3.54
N TRP A 156 -4.15 20.63 2.34
CA TRP A 156 -4.90 20.69 1.07
C TRP A 156 -5.92 19.57 0.95
N LEU A 157 -5.56 18.33 1.31
CA LEU A 157 -6.51 17.23 1.25
C LEU A 157 -7.66 17.37 2.26
N ALA A 158 -7.43 18.04 3.39
CA ALA A 158 -8.49 18.33 4.35
C ALA A 158 -9.44 19.40 3.81
N LEU A 159 -8.91 20.44 3.16
CA LEU A 159 -9.69 21.50 2.51
C LEU A 159 -10.62 20.95 1.41
N LEU A 160 -10.24 19.87 0.72
CA LEU A 160 -11.08 19.25 -0.31
C LEU A 160 -12.42 18.69 0.22
N GLY A 161 -12.53 18.45 1.53
CA GLY A 161 -13.71 17.83 2.13
C GLY A 161 -14.18 18.44 3.45
N GLU A 162 -13.70 19.64 3.81
CA GLU A 162 -14.00 20.29 5.09
C GLU A 162 -15.51 20.52 5.29
N ASN A 163 -16.24 20.79 4.20
CA ASN A 163 -17.68 21.03 4.20
C ASN A 163 -18.51 19.83 3.72
N ASN A 164 -17.88 18.66 3.54
CA ASN A 164 -18.57 17.48 3.02
C ASN A 164 -19.38 16.78 4.10
N THR A 165 -20.66 16.56 3.81
CA THR A 165 -21.59 15.85 4.70
C THR A 165 -22.05 14.51 4.16
N ALA A 166 -21.72 14.17 2.90
CA ALA A 166 -22.19 12.92 2.31
C ALA A 166 -21.53 11.71 2.98
N VAL A 167 -22.34 10.68 3.23
CA VAL A 167 -21.93 9.38 3.78
C VAL A 167 -21.93 8.26 2.72
N ASN A 168 -22.38 8.59 1.51
CA ASN A 168 -22.48 7.69 0.37
C ASN A 168 -22.28 8.46 -0.93
N LEU A 169 -21.71 7.78 -1.92
CA LEU A 169 -21.68 8.24 -3.32
C LEU A 169 -22.83 7.60 -4.09
N THR A 170 -23.49 8.40 -4.94
CA THR A 170 -24.56 7.94 -5.84
C THR A 170 -24.34 8.49 -7.25
N GLY A 171 -25.05 7.93 -8.23
CA GLY A 171 -25.02 8.39 -9.62
C GLY A 171 -23.60 8.46 -10.21
N ILE A 172 -23.30 9.57 -10.88
CA ILE A 172 -22.01 9.78 -11.56
C ILE A 172 -20.83 9.78 -10.57
N ALA A 173 -21.01 10.31 -9.36
CA ALA A 173 -19.95 10.34 -8.37
C ALA A 173 -19.53 8.94 -7.94
N LEU A 174 -20.48 8.01 -7.80
CA LEU A 174 -20.19 6.60 -7.52
C LEU A 174 -19.39 5.95 -8.68
N ILE A 175 -19.77 6.24 -9.93
CA ILE A 175 -19.07 5.72 -11.11
C ILE A 175 -17.63 6.21 -11.14
N ILE A 176 -17.40 7.52 -10.92
CA ILE A 176 -16.05 8.08 -10.86
C ILE A 176 -15.25 7.42 -9.73
N GLY A 177 -15.87 7.24 -8.56
CA GLY A 177 -15.23 6.57 -7.42
C GLY A 177 -14.79 5.14 -7.76
N ILE A 178 -15.65 4.37 -8.43
CA ILE A 178 -15.38 2.99 -8.87
C ILE A 178 -14.20 2.98 -9.86
N VAL A 179 -14.27 3.81 -10.92
CA VAL A 179 -13.21 3.87 -11.93
C VAL A 179 -11.88 4.27 -11.30
N GLY A 180 -11.89 5.28 -10.42
CA GLY A 180 -10.68 5.70 -9.70
C GLY A 180 -10.10 4.61 -8.82
N ASN A 181 -10.93 3.85 -8.10
CA ASN A 181 -10.45 2.74 -7.26
C ASN A 181 -9.86 1.57 -8.10
N ILE A 182 -10.40 1.29 -9.30
CA ILE A 182 -9.75 0.35 -10.22
C ILE A 182 -8.33 0.84 -10.56
N ILE A 183 -8.17 2.12 -10.89
CA ILE A 183 -6.86 2.69 -11.20
C ILE A 183 -5.93 2.61 -9.98
N PHE A 184 -6.42 3.00 -8.81
CA PHE A 184 -5.61 2.98 -7.58
C PHE A 184 -5.19 1.58 -7.19
N GLY A 185 -6.08 0.58 -7.29
CA GLY A 185 -5.73 -0.81 -7.05
C GLY A 185 -4.64 -1.32 -8.00
N ALA A 186 -4.70 -0.94 -9.28
CA ALA A 186 -3.66 -1.28 -10.24
C ALA A 186 -2.32 -0.60 -9.92
N LEU A 187 -2.36 0.67 -9.51
CA LEU A 187 -1.17 1.43 -9.12
C LEU A 187 -0.53 0.92 -7.82
N THR A 188 -1.32 0.39 -6.88
CA THR A 188 -0.77 -0.24 -5.66
C THR A 188 0.05 -1.48 -5.97
N MET A 189 -0.32 -2.24 -6.99
CA MET A 189 0.53 -3.35 -7.46
C MET A 189 1.87 -2.88 -8.02
N ALA A 190 1.98 -1.61 -8.44
CA ALA A 190 3.22 -0.99 -8.87
C ALA A 190 3.94 -0.21 -7.75
N GLY A 191 3.41 -0.14 -6.53
CA GLY A 191 4.03 0.52 -5.38
C GLY A 191 3.46 1.88 -4.99
N VAL A 192 2.30 2.31 -5.53
CA VAL A 192 1.59 3.53 -5.06
C VAL A 192 0.53 3.17 -4.03
N GLY A 193 0.64 3.69 -2.80
CA GLY A 193 -0.39 3.48 -1.79
C GLY A 193 -1.75 4.10 -2.19
N LEU A 194 -2.85 3.37 -1.95
CA LEU A 194 -4.21 3.82 -2.28
C LEU A 194 -4.74 4.92 -1.35
N TYR A 195 -4.21 5.03 -0.13
CA TYR A 195 -4.75 5.89 0.94
C TYR A 195 -4.95 7.35 0.51
N ALA A 196 -3.86 8.07 0.19
CA ALA A 196 -3.93 9.48 -0.17
C ALA A 196 -4.70 9.78 -1.47
N PRO A 197 -4.52 9.04 -2.59
CA PRO A 197 -5.28 9.32 -3.81
C PRO A 197 -6.77 8.99 -3.64
N CYS A 198 -7.11 7.94 -2.89
CA CYS A 198 -8.52 7.65 -2.58
C CYS A 198 -9.14 8.75 -1.74
N LEU A 199 -8.47 9.20 -0.66
CA LEU A 199 -8.96 10.31 0.18
C LEU A 199 -9.25 11.55 -0.66
N ALA A 200 -8.28 11.98 -1.47
CA ALA A 200 -8.43 13.15 -2.33
C ALA A 200 -9.64 13.02 -3.27
N MET A 201 -9.76 11.88 -3.94
CA MET A 201 -10.86 11.63 -4.87
C MET A 201 -12.21 11.62 -4.17
N VAL A 202 -12.37 10.85 -3.08
CA VAL A 202 -13.67 10.74 -2.43
C VAL A 202 -14.09 12.07 -1.78
N SER A 203 -13.14 12.86 -1.27
CA SER A 203 -13.39 14.22 -0.81
C SER A 203 -13.83 15.13 -1.96
N LEU A 204 -13.20 15.09 -3.13
CA LEU A 204 -13.68 15.83 -4.31
C LEU A 204 -15.08 15.42 -4.77
N LEU A 205 -15.47 14.16 -4.51
CA LEU A 205 -16.79 13.62 -4.83
C LEU A 205 -17.84 13.91 -3.74
N GLY A 206 -17.49 14.67 -2.71
CA GLY A 206 -18.43 15.13 -1.67
C GLY A 206 -18.53 14.22 -0.45
N LEU A 207 -17.76 13.12 -0.36
CA LEU A 207 -17.75 12.27 0.83
C LEU A 207 -17.06 12.97 2.01
N ASN A 208 -17.64 12.80 3.19
CA ASN A 208 -17.00 13.21 4.43
C ASN A 208 -15.69 12.41 4.65
N PRO A 209 -14.55 13.06 4.92
CA PRO A 209 -13.27 12.38 5.13
C PRO A 209 -13.27 11.29 6.22
N LYS A 210 -14.12 11.41 7.25
CA LYS A 210 -14.24 10.38 8.30
C LYS A 210 -14.84 9.08 7.76
N VAL A 211 -15.75 9.20 6.80
CA VAL A 211 -16.44 8.07 6.15
C VAL A 211 -15.55 7.40 5.09
N ALA A 212 -14.54 8.13 4.59
CA ALA A 212 -13.53 7.58 3.69
C ALA A 212 -12.61 6.55 4.35
N PHE A 213 -12.43 6.63 5.68
CA PHE A 213 -11.43 5.82 6.37
C PHE A 213 -11.67 4.30 6.27
N PRO A 214 -12.89 3.76 6.54
CA PRO A 214 -13.18 2.34 6.31
C PRO A 214 -13.03 1.91 4.85
N ILE A 215 -13.36 2.79 3.89
CA ILE A 215 -13.19 2.54 2.45
C ILE A 215 -11.72 2.36 2.13
N MET A 216 -10.88 3.28 2.60
CA MET A 216 -9.44 3.28 2.32
C MET A 216 -8.72 2.09 2.95
N MET A 217 -8.95 1.84 4.25
CA MET A 217 -8.33 0.70 4.96
C MET A 217 -8.82 -0.63 4.39
N GLY A 218 -10.13 -0.78 4.19
CA GLY A 218 -10.72 -1.98 3.63
C GLY A 218 -10.24 -2.26 2.20
N SER A 219 -10.10 -1.21 1.38
CA SER A 219 -9.59 -1.33 0.01
C SER A 219 -8.14 -1.79 0.01
N CYS A 220 -7.25 -1.13 0.77
CA CYS A 220 -5.84 -1.51 0.88
C CYS A 220 -5.67 -2.96 1.35
N ALA A 221 -6.35 -3.35 2.42
CA ALA A 221 -6.25 -4.69 2.97
C ALA A 221 -6.76 -5.76 1.97
N ALA A 222 -7.94 -5.55 1.39
CA ALA A 222 -8.52 -6.50 0.44
C ALA A 222 -7.72 -6.59 -0.86
N LEU A 223 -7.34 -5.46 -1.46
CA LEU A 223 -6.64 -5.45 -2.74
C LEU A 223 -5.25 -6.08 -2.62
N MET A 224 -4.54 -5.89 -1.51
CA MET A 224 -3.23 -6.51 -1.30
C MET A 224 -3.38 -8.01 -1.05
N ALA A 225 -4.33 -8.43 -0.21
CA ALA A 225 -4.58 -9.86 0.04
C ALA A 225 -4.97 -10.62 -1.25
N MET A 226 -5.76 -9.99 -2.13
CA MET A 226 -6.22 -10.60 -3.37
C MET A 226 -5.26 -10.42 -4.56
N GLY A 227 -4.47 -9.35 -4.59
CA GLY A 227 -3.52 -9.04 -5.68
C GLY A 227 -2.15 -9.70 -5.51
N SER A 228 -1.65 -9.81 -4.27
CA SER A 228 -0.35 -10.40 -3.93
C SER A 228 -0.14 -11.86 -4.40
N PRO A 229 -1.15 -12.75 -4.43
CA PRO A 229 -0.99 -14.11 -4.94
C PRO A 229 -0.39 -14.20 -6.35
N LYS A 230 -0.58 -13.18 -7.19
CA LYS A 230 0.06 -13.15 -8.52
C LYS A 230 1.58 -13.02 -8.42
N PHE A 231 2.10 -12.19 -7.52
CA PHE A 231 3.55 -12.08 -7.28
C PHE A 231 4.13 -13.34 -6.64
N ILE A 232 3.38 -13.97 -5.74
CA ILE A 232 3.76 -15.24 -5.11
C ILE A 232 3.92 -16.33 -6.16
N LYS A 233 2.89 -16.52 -7.01
CA LYS A 233 2.89 -17.55 -8.07
C LYS A 233 4.03 -17.37 -9.08
N GLU A 234 4.45 -16.14 -9.35
CA GLU A 234 5.54 -15.83 -10.28
C GLU A 234 6.93 -15.83 -9.59
N GLY A 235 7.01 -16.09 -8.27
CA GLY A 235 8.27 -16.03 -7.52
C GLY A 235 8.90 -14.64 -7.49
N MET A 236 8.09 -13.58 -7.67
CA MET A 236 8.55 -12.21 -7.92
C MET A 236 8.77 -11.41 -6.62
N TYR A 237 9.38 -12.04 -5.62
CA TYR A 237 9.72 -11.42 -4.35
C TYR A 237 10.81 -12.23 -3.61
N PRO A 238 11.63 -11.60 -2.76
CA PRO A 238 12.60 -12.32 -1.94
C PRO A 238 11.92 -12.89 -0.69
N ARG A 239 11.80 -14.22 -0.58
CA ARG A 239 10.99 -14.90 0.44
C ARG A 239 11.43 -14.62 1.88
N LYS A 240 12.71 -14.82 2.19
CA LYS A 240 13.25 -14.72 3.57
C LYS A 240 13.19 -13.29 4.08
N GLY A 241 13.65 -12.34 3.26
CA GLY A 241 13.58 -10.92 3.57
C GLY A 241 12.15 -10.41 3.71
N THR A 242 11.24 -10.83 2.82
CA THR A 242 9.81 -10.44 2.89
C THR A 242 9.14 -11.02 4.13
N LEU A 243 9.46 -12.26 4.52
CA LEU A 243 8.96 -12.85 5.77
C LEU A 243 9.44 -12.05 6.99
N GLY A 244 10.73 -11.72 7.04
CA GLY A 244 11.28 -10.84 8.08
C GLY A 244 10.54 -9.50 8.14
N LEU A 245 10.35 -8.86 6.97
CA LEU A 245 9.65 -7.59 6.85
C LEU A 245 8.20 -7.64 7.34
N ALA A 246 7.46 -8.70 7.01
CA ALA A 246 6.09 -8.85 7.49
C ALA A 246 6.03 -9.05 9.01
N ILE A 247 6.89 -9.90 9.57
CA ILE A 247 6.93 -10.16 11.02
C ILE A 247 7.32 -8.88 11.78
N GLY A 248 8.35 -8.18 11.31
CA GLY A 248 8.73 -6.88 11.85
C GLY A 248 7.61 -5.86 11.70
N GLY A 249 6.90 -5.89 10.57
CA GLY A 249 5.76 -5.04 10.30
C GLY A 249 4.64 -5.20 11.32
N ILE A 250 4.29 -6.44 11.68
CA ILE A 250 3.31 -6.73 12.73
C ILE A 250 3.71 -6.05 14.05
N VAL A 251 4.97 -6.19 14.46
CA VAL A 251 5.49 -5.55 15.68
C VAL A 251 5.43 -4.02 15.56
N GLY A 252 5.85 -3.47 14.41
CA GLY A 252 5.78 -2.04 14.11
C GLY A 252 4.36 -1.48 14.22
N VAL A 253 3.36 -2.21 13.72
CA VAL A 253 1.94 -1.82 13.82
C VAL A 253 1.49 -1.71 15.27
N PHE A 254 1.77 -2.72 16.10
CA PHE A 254 1.35 -2.68 17.51
C PHE A 254 2.03 -1.56 18.30
N ILE A 255 3.33 -1.35 18.08
CA ILE A 255 4.05 -0.21 18.67
C ILE A 255 3.41 1.10 18.19
N GLY A 256 3.22 1.27 16.87
CA GLY A 256 2.62 2.46 16.29
C GLY A 256 1.24 2.75 16.88
N TYR A 257 0.39 1.74 17.00
CA TYR A 257 -0.96 1.86 17.55
C TYR A 257 -0.96 2.35 19.01
N GLN A 258 0.00 1.91 19.81
CA GLN A 258 0.13 2.34 21.21
C GLN A 258 0.61 3.79 21.34
N PHE A 259 1.45 4.27 20.42
CA PHE A 259 2.09 5.60 20.49
C PHE A 259 1.48 6.66 19.54
N VAL A 260 0.53 6.30 18.68
CA VAL A 260 -0.05 7.23 17.67
C VAL A 260 -0.67 8.49 18.28
N LYS A 261 -1.14 8.43 19.53
CA LYS A 261 -1.77 9.56 20.23
C LYS A 261 -0.78 10.50 20.93
N SER A 262 0.48 10.08 21.12
CA SER A 262 1.46 10.79 21.96
C SER A 262 2.63 11.41 21.18
N LEU A 263 2.73 11.15 19.87
CA LEU A 263 3.85 11.61 19.05
C LEU A 263 3.43 12.74 18.11
N SER A 264 4.16 13.86 18.18
CA SER A 264 4.15 14.86 17.10
C SER A 264 4.99 14.33 15.94
N VAL A 265 4.34 13.93 14.86
CA VAL A 265 4.98 13.34 13.66
C VAL A 265 5.36 14.40 12.62
N ASP A 266 5.13 15.67 12.93
CA ASP A 266 5.14 16.77 11.98
C ASP A 266 6.48 16.97 11.29
N SER A 267 7.58 16.94 12.06
CA SER A 267 8.93 17.12 11.52
C SER A 267 9.39 15.90 10.71
N LEU A 268 8.93 14.69 11.08
CA LEU A 268 9.30 13.47 10.36
C LEU A 268 8.67 13.40 8.97
N ILE A 269 7.42 13.86 8.82
CA ILE A 269 6.74 13.84 7.53
C ILE A 269 7.52 14.67 6.49
N TRP A 270 8.05 15.84 6.87
CA TRP A 270 8.87 16.67 5.99
C TRP A 270 10.13 15.96 5.52
N ILE A 271 10.86 15.32 6.45
CA ILE A 271 12.05 14.54 6.12
C ILE A 271 11.70 13.41 5.14
N ILE A 272 10.61 12.69 5.40
CA ILE A 272 10.20 11.57 4.55
C ILE A 272 9.79 12.05 3.16
N ILE A 273 9.06 13.18 3.03
CA ILE A 273 8.73 13.77 1.72
C ILE A 273 10.01 14.01 0.90
N VAL A 274 11.00 14.71 1.48
CA VAL A 274 12.27 15.00 0.79
C VAL A 274 12.96 13.72 0.33
N VAL A 275 12.99 12.72 1.21
CA VAL A 275 13.69 11.47 0.94
C VAL A 275 12.92 10.60 -0.08
N VAL A 276 11.59 10.61 -0.09
CA VAL A 276 10.77 9.93 -1.10
C VAL A 276 10.94 10.60 -2.47
N ILE A 277 11.02 11.93 -2.53
CA ILE A 277 11.36 12.66 -3.77
C ILE A 277 12.73 12.22 -4.27
N TYR A 278 13.74 12.22 -3.40
CA TYR A 278 15.09 11.76 -3.74
C TYR A 278 15.08 10.32 -4.28
N THR A 279 14.35 9.42 -3.63
CA THR A 279 14.22 8.01 -4.04
C THR A 279 13.53 7.89 -5.40
N GLY A 280 12.43 8.62 -5.61
CA GLY A 280 11.73 8.67 -6.89
C GLY A 280 12.65 9.14 -8.04
N ILE A 281 13.38 10.24 -7.84
CA ILE A 281 14.36 10.75 -8.80
C ILE A 281 15.45 9.71 -9.07
N MET A 282 15.97 9.05 -8.04
CA MET A 282 17.00 8.02 -8.20
C MET A 282 16.50 6.84 -9.03
N MET A 283 15.27 6.37 -8.78
CA MET A 283 14.66 5.28 -9.55
C MET A 283 14.43 5.68 -11.01
N LEU A 284 13.95 6.90 -11.27
CA LEU A 284 13.83 7.42 -12.65
C LEU A 284 15.19 7.47 -13.35
N ARG A 285 16.23 8.01 -12.71
CA ARG A 285 17.59 8.07 -13.27
C ARG A 285 18.13 6.68 -13.60
N LYS A 286 17.97 5.70 -12.69
CA LYS A 286 18.37 4.30 -12.93
C LYS A 286 17.58 3.70 -14.09
N GLY A 287 16.26 3.91 -14.12
CA GLY A 287 15.36 3.39 -15.16
C GLY A 287 15.70 3.89 -16.55
N PHE A 288 15.86 5.21 -16.72
CA PHE A 288 16.22 5.80 -18.01
C PHE A 288 17.62 5.40 -18.47
N LYS A 289 18.60 5.34 -17.56
CA LYS A 289 19.96 4.86 -17.89
C LYS A 289 19.96 3.40 -18.33
N ASN A 290 19.16 2.55 -17.69
CA ASN A 290 19.06 1.14 -18.05
C ASN A 290 18.30 0.94 -19.37
N HIS A 291 17.30 1.80 -19.67
CA HIS A 291 16.62 1.78 -20.95
C HIS A 291 17.58 2.09 -22.11
N GLN A 292 18.44 3.10 -21.96
CA GLN A 292 19.46 3.48 -22.94
C GLN A 292 20.54 2.41 -23.20
N LYS A 293 20.69 1.40 -22.33
CA LYS A 293 21.61 0.28 -22.57
C LYS A 293 20.99 -0.84 -23.40
N ILE A 294 19.67 -0.82 -23.58
CA ILE A 294 18.89 -1.87 -24.25
C ILE A 294 18.48 -1.43 -25.67
N VAL A 295 18.44 -0.12 -25.93
CA VAL A 295 18.20 0.52 -27.23
C VAL A 295 19.54 0.92 -27.85
#